data_AF-A0A4U5JKR3-F1
#
_entry.id   AF-A0A4U5JKR3-F1
#
_cell.length_a   1.000
_cell.length_b   1.000
_cell.length_c   1.000
_cell.angle_alpha   90.00
_cell.angle_beta   90.00
_cell.angle_gamma   90.00
#
_symmetry.space_group_name_H-M   'P 1'
#
loop_
_entity.id
_entity.type
_entity.pdbx_description
1 polymer ?
#
loop_
_entity_poly.entity_id
_entity_poly.type
_entity_poly.pdbx_seq_one_letter_code
_entity_poly.pdbx_strand_id
1 'polypeptide(L)'
;MGMNQDVLYTLAKVAVTLAGFSGVVVGLRLRGAPGWSATELRVLWLLVCDSFLVLFFALLPVPMALADWSDDLIWSLCSALLGTWFVVGNLLALRGERRDRVARRLVKVPVITPLFQIVFVAALAMGIALWLAAFDIAVARGQAIYVLGLIVLLAFASLEFLFFIALASKAQPES
;
A
#
# COMPACT_ATOMS: atom_id res chain seq x y z
N MET A 1 21.66 18.12 2.98
CA MET A 1 21.44 16.80 3.63
C MET A 1 20.12 16.68 4.41
N GLY A 2 19.39 17.76 4.78
CA GLY A 2 18.17 17.64 5.62
C GLY A 2 16.85 17.25 4.91
N MET A 3 16.61 17.74 3.69
CA MET A 3 15.30 17.63 3.01
C MET A 3 14.84 16.17 2.75
N ASN A 4 15.79 15.24 2.63
CA ASN A 4 15.53 13.85 2.28
C ASN A 4 15.02 13.03 3.46
N GLN A 5 15.59 13.26 4.64
CA GLN A 5 15.14 12.64 5.87
C GLN A 5 13.76 13.17 6.26
N ASP A 6 13.51 14.47 6.08
CA ASP A 6 12.21 15.08 6.39
C ASP A 6 11.06 14.48 5.59
N VAL A 7 11.27 14.22 4.29
CA VAL A 7 10.25 13.60 3.42
C VAL A 7 9.94 12.17 3.85
N LEU A 8 10.98 11.36 4.11
CA LEU A 8 10.81 9.98 4.58
C LEU A 8 10.12 9.94 5.95
N TYR A 9 10.51 10.83 6.86
CA TYR A 9 9.90 10.93 8.19
C TYR A 9 8.44 11.40 8.12
N THR A 10 8.11 12.28 7.16
CA THR A 10 6.75 12.72 6.90
C THR A 10 5.89 11.58 6.37
N LEU A 11 6.39 10.80 5.40
CA LEU A 11 5.71 9.61 4.89
C LEU A 11 5.48 8.58 6.00
N ALA A 12 6.49 8.34 6.85
CA ALA A 12 6.38 7.48 8.02
C ALA A 12 5.30 7.96 9.01
N LYS A 13 5.26 9.26 9.32
CA LYS A 13 4.21 9.85 10.17
C LYS A 13 2.81 9.68 9.58
N VAL A 14 2.65 9.91 8.28
CA VAL A 14 1.36 9.75 7.61
C VAL A 14 0.91 8.29 7.63
N ALA A 15 1.83 7.35 7.36
CA ALA A 15 1.57 5.92 7.42
C ALA A 15 1.14 5.45 8.81
N VAL A 16 1.86 5.89 9.87
CA VAL A 16 1.49 5.60 11.27
C VAL A 16 0.11 6.17 11.61
N THR A 17 -0.20 7.37 11.10
CA THR A 17 -1.50 8.01 11.33
C THR A 17 -2.63 7.19 10.68
N LEU A 18 -2.45 6.73 9.44
CA LEU A 18 -3.41 5.86 8.75
C LEU A 18 -3.59 4.51 9.44
N ALA A 19 -2.50 3.87 9.87
CA ALA A 19 -2.55 2.62 10.63
C ALA A 19 -3.25 2.80 11.99
N GLY A 20 -2.98 3.91 12.68
CA GLY A 20 -3.67 4.25 13.92
C GLY A 20 -5.16 4.50 13.71
N PHE A 21 -5.51 5.25 12.66
CA PHE A 21 -6.91 5.55 12.33
C PHE A 21 -7.70 4.30 11.92
N SER A 22 -7.09 3.38 11.17
CA SER A 22 -7.73 2.10 10.82
C SER A 22 -8.01 1.26 12.07
N GLY A 23 -7.08 1.23 13.04
CA GLY A 23 -7.28 0.62 14.36
C GLY A 23 -8.43 1.26 15.14
N VAL A 24 -8.57 2.59 15.10
CA VAL A 24 -9.69 3.31 15.72
C VAL A 24 -11.02 2.93 15.05
N VAL A 25 -11.10 2.87 13.72
CA VAL A 25 -12.34 2.49 13.03
C VAL A 25 -12.75 1.05 13.34
N VAL A 26 -11.78 0.12 13.46
CA VAL A 26 -12.03 -1.25 13.95
C VAL A 26 -12.59 -1.23 15.36
N GLY A 27 -11.97 -0.45 16.26
CA GLY A 27 -12.40 -0.29 17.65
C GLY A 27 -13.80 0.32 17.80
N LEU A 28 -14.15 1.27 16.93
CA LEU A 28 -15.46 1.92 16.93
C LEU A 28 -16.57 1.01 16.36
N ARG A 29 -16.27 0.18 15.36
CA ARG A 29 -17.27 -0.74 14.75
C ARG A 29 -17.62 -1.93 15.65
N LEU A 30 -16.72 -2.33 16.56
CA LEU A 30 -17.00 -3.34 17.59
C LEU A 30 -18.20 -2.98 18.49
N ARG A 31 -18.66 -1.73 18.48
CA ARG A 31 -19.79 -1.26 19.29
C ARG A 31 -21.16 -1.32 18.61
N GLY A 32 -21.30 -1.80 17.37
CA GLY A 32 -22.65 -1.76 16.75
C GLY A 32 -22.93 -2.45 15.40
N ALA A 33 -22.06 -3.30 14.84
CA ALA A 33 -22.34 -3.96 13.56
C ALA A 33 -22.44 -5.50 13.66
N PRO A 34 -23.39 -6.15 12.93
CA PRO A 34 -23.54 -7.60 12.92
C PRO A 34 -22.43 -8.27 12.09
N GLY A 35 -21.30 -8.58 12.72
CA GLY A 35 -20.19 -9.34 12.10
C GLY A 35 -19.51 -8.66 10.90
N TRP A 36 -18.31 -9.12 10.55
CA TRP A 36 -17.59 -8.61 9.38
C TRP A 36 -17.79 -9.54 8.19
N SER A 37 -18.03 -8.98 7.01
CA SER A 37 -17.95 -9.77 5.79
C SER A 37 -16.50 -10.17 5.50
N ALA A 38 -16.30 -11.31 4.84
CA ALA A 38 -14.95 -11.76 4.47
C ALA A 38 -14.21 -10.77 3.55
N THR A 39 -14.95 -9.94 2.80
CA THR A 39 -14.40 -8.89 1.94
C THR A 39 -13.91 -7.70 2.76
N GLU A 40 -14.69 -7.24 3.74
CA GLU A 40 -14.29 -6.13 4.63
C GLU A 40 -13.05 -6.48 5.45
N LEU A 41 -12.98 -7.70 6.00
CA LEU A 41 -11.80 -8.18 6.74
C LEU A 41 -10.55 -8.19 5.86
N ARG A 42 -10.69 -8.53 4.57
CA ARG A 42 -9.57 -8.57 3.64
C ARG A 42 -9.09 -7.18 3.26
N VAL A 43 -10.01 -6.26 2.97
CA VAL A 43 -9.66 -4.86 2.69
C VAL A 43 -9.00 -4.22 3.91
N LEU A 44 -9.52 -4.47 5.11
CA LEU A 44 -8.89 -4.03 6.35
C LEU A 44 -7.47 -4.60 6.49
N TRP A 45 -7.30 -5.90 6.23
CA TRP A 45 -5.99 -6.55 6.31
C TRP A 45 -5.00 -5.95 5.32
N LEU A 46 -5.42 -5.73 4.07
CA LEU A 46 -4.60 -5.08 3.04
C LEU A 46 -4.21 -3.66 3.45
N LEU A 47 -5.19 -2.87 3.91
CA LEU A 47 -4.99 -1.50 4.39
C LEU A 47 -3.94 -1.43 5.49
N VAL A 48 -4.06 -2.30 6.49
CA VAL A 48 -3.11 -2.37 7.61
C VAL A 48 -1.73 -2.79 7.10
N CYS A 49 -1.65 -3.83 6.27
CA CYS A 49 -0.39 -4.28 5.69
C CYS A 49 0.30 -3.17 4.90
N ASP A 50 -0.39 -2.55 3.94
CA ASP A 50 0.17 -1.51 3.07
C ASP A 50 0.60 -0.28 3.89
N SER A 51 -0.17 0.11 4.91
CA SER A 51 0.21 1.19 5.82
C SER A 51 1.50 0.88 6.57
N PHE A 52 1.64 -0.34 7.13
CA PHE A 52 2.89 -0.76 7.78
C PHE A 52 4.04 -0.86 6.79
N LEU A 53 3.80 -1.30 5.56
CA LEU A 53 4.83 -1.38 4.54
C LEU A 53 5.35 -0.01 4.12
N VAL A 54 4.47 0.98 3.94
CA VAL A 54 4.92 2.37 3.72
C VAL A 54 5.82 2.82 4.86
N LEU A 55 5.46 2.54 6.12
CA LEU A 55 6.28 2.87 7.28
C LEU A 55 7.64 2.15 7.24
N PHE A 56 7.66 0.83 7.07
CA PHE A 56 8.88 0.04 7.03
C PHE A 56 9.80 0.48 5.90
N PHE A 57 9.28 0.65 4.69
CA PHE A 57 10.06 1.10 3.54
C PHE A 57 10.50 2.56 3.68
N ALA A 58 9.69 3.45 4.27
CA ALA A 58 10.13 4.82 4.53
C ALA A 58 11.32 4.88 5.51
N LEU A 59 11.37 3.98 6.48
CA LEU A 59 12.44 3.90 7.48
C LEU A 59 13.65 3.04 7.02
N LEU A 60 13.47 2.16 6.04
CA LEU A 60 14.50 1.21 5.58
C LEU A 60 15.84 1.87 5.18
N PRO A 61 15.89 3.04 4.52
CA PRO A 61 17.16 3.71 4.18
C PRO A 61 17.94 4.19 5.41
N VAL A 62 17.28 4.44 6.55
CA VAL A 62 17.89 5.03 7.76
C VAL A 62 18.97 4.12 8.38
N PRO A 63 18.69 2.84 8.73
CA PRO A 63 19.71 1.97 9.30
C PRO A 63 20.86 1.68 8.31
N MET A 64 20.59 1.67 7.00
CA MET A 64 21.63 1.47 5.99
C MET A 64 22.55 2.69 5.88
N ALA A 65 21.99 3.90 5.94
CA ALA A 65 22.76 5.14 6.00
C ALA A 65 23.59 5.23 7.29
N LEU A 66 23.07 4.77 8.43
CA LEU A 66 23.80 4.70 9.69
C LEU A 66 24.95 3.67 9.69
N ALA A 67 24.89 2.68 8.79
CA ALA A 67 25.93 1.68 8.60
C ALA A 67 26.98 2.11 7.56
N ASP A 68 26.97 3.38 7.11
CA ASP A 68 27.85 3.94 6.07
C ASP A 68 27.83 3.16 4.75
N TRP A 69 26.65 2.63 4.37
CA TRP A 69 26.48 2.03 3.04
C TRP A 69 26.55 3.10 1.95
N SER A 70 27.02 2.74 0.75
CA SER A 70 27.02 3.68 -0.36
C SER A 70 25.59 4.04 -0.78
N ASP A 71 25.36 5.31 -1.12
CA ASP A 71 24.05 5.80 -1.58
C ASP A 71 23.50 4.94 -2.73
N ASP A 72 24.37 4.55 -3.65
CA ASP A 72 24.04 3.65 -4.76
C ASP A 72 23.46 2.30 -4.30
N LEU A 73 24.06 1.69 -3.29
CA LEU A 73 23.58 0.41 -2.73
C LEU A 73 22.27 0.59 -1.98
N ILE A 74 22.13 1.68 -1.20
CA ILE A 74 20.91 1.98 -0.45
C ILE A 74 19.73 2.11 -1.40
N TRP A 75 19.84 2.97 -2.42
CA TRP A 75 18.74 3.23 -3.34
C TRP A 75 18.44 2.05 -4.25
N SER A 76 19.47 1.31 -4.69
CA SER A 76 19.29 0.09 -5.50
C SER A 76 18.54 -0.99 -4.71
N LEU A 77 18.99 -1.29 -3.49
CA LEU A 77 18.37 -2.32 -2.67
C LEU A 77 16.95 -1.93 -2.23
N CYS A 78 16.75 -0.68 -1.79
CA CYS A 78 15.44 -0.19 -1.39
C CYS A 78 14.45 -0.22 -2.57
N SER A 79 14.87 0.20 -3.76
CA SER A 79 14.03 0.16 -4.96
C SER A 79 13.72 -1.27 -5.40
N ALA A 80 14.70 -2.18 -5.36
CA ALA A 80 14.48 -3.59 -5.69
C ALA A 80 13.49 -4.27 -4.72
N LEU A 81 13.64 -4.02 -3.42
CA LEU A 81 12.74 -4.57 -2.40
C LEU A 81 11.32 -4.01 -2.55
N LEU A 82 11.17 -2.69 -2.73
CA LEU A 82 9.87 -2.06 -2.92
C LEU A 82 9.22 -2.50 -4.24
N GLY A 83 9.99 -2.58 -5.32
CA GLY A 83 9.52 -3.07 -6.61
C GLY A 83 9.07 -4.54 -6.55
N THR A 84 9.80 -5.37 -5.81
CA THR A 84 9.40 -6.76 -5.53
C THR A 84 8.09 -6.82 -4.75
N TRP A 85 7.92 -5.94 -3.75
CA TRP A 85 6.66 -5.85 -3.02
C TRP A 85 5.50 -5.50 -3.95
N PHE A 86 5.64 -4.53 -4.86
CA PHE A 86 4.58 -4.22 -5.82
C PHE A 86 4.18 -5.44 -6.66
N VAL A 87 5.13 -6.29 -7.07
CA VAL A 87 4.81 -7.52 -7.81
C VAL A 87 4.11 -8.55 -6.92
N VAL A 88 4.63 -8.81 -5.72
CA VAL A 88 4.07 -9.80 -4.79
C VAL A 88 2.68 -9.37 -4.30
N GLY A 89 2.52 -8.11 -3.89
CA GLY A 89 1.25 -7.54 -3.46
C GLY A 89 0.18 -7.63 -4.54
N ASN A 90 0.53 -7.31 -5.80
CA ASN A 90 -0.35 -7.51 -6.95
C ASN A 90 -0.77 -8.97 -7.14
N LEU A 91 0.15 -9.93 -7.01
CA LEU A 91 -0.17 -11.36 -7.11
C LEU A 91 -1.08 -11.82 -5.97
N LEU A 92 -0.86 -11.35 -4.74
CA LEU A 92 -1.70 -11.65 -3.58
C LEU A 92 -3.11 -11.06 -3.76
N ALA A 93 -3.22 -9.82 -4.23
CA ALA A 93 -4.49 -9.17 -4.53
C ALA A 93 -5.28 -9.94 -5.61
N LEU A 94 -4.63 -10.32 -6.72
CA LEU A 94 -5.25 -11.13 -7.78
C LEU A 94 -5.69 -12.51 -7.28
N ARG A 95 -4.87 -13.18 -6.45
CA ARG A 95 -5.24 -14.45 -5.84
C ARG A 95 -6.46 -14.31 -4.95
N GLY A 96 -6.52 -13.22 -4.18
CA GLY A 96 -7.68 -12.87 -3.37
C GLY A 96 -8.94 -12.69 -4.21
N GLU A 97 -8.85 -11.87 -5.26
CA GLU A 97 -9.97 -11.59 -6.14
C GLU A 97 -10.45 -12.84 -6.90
N ARG A 98 -9.52 -13.69 -7.38
CA ARG A 98 -9.85 -14.99 -7.98
C ARG A 98 -10.56 -15.90 -7.00
N ARG A 99 -10.10 -15.96 -5.73
CA ARG A 99 -10.75 -16.75 -4.69
C ARG A 99 -12.19 -16.27 -4.43
N ASP A 100 -12.42 -14.97 -4.48
CA ASP A 100 -13.76 -14.39 -4.29
C ASP A 100 -14.67 -14.55 -5.51
N ARG A 101 -14.12 -14.56 -6.73
CA ARG A 101 -14.82 -14.98 -7.97
C ARG A 101 -15.29 -16.41 -7.89
N VAL A 102 -14.40 -17.31 -7.49
CA VAL A 102 -14.71 -18.75 -7.37
C VAL A 102 -15.75 -18.98 -6.27
N ALA A 103 -15.70 -18.23 -5.17
CA ALA A 103 -16.66 -18.32 -4.08
C ALA A 103 -18.02 -17.63 -4.33
N ARG A 104 -18.25 -17.04 -5.53
CA ARG A 104 -19.44 -16.22 -5.87
C ARG A 104 -19.78 -15.12 -4.83
N ARG A 105 -18.78 -14.62 -4.10
CA ARG A 105 -18.95 -13.55 -3.09
C ARG A 105 -18.71 -12.15 -3.63
N LEU A 106 -18.43 -12.02 -4.93
CA LEU A 106 -18.33 -10.72 -5.58
C LEU A 106 -19.70 -10.10 -5.75
N VAL A 107 -20.01 -9.17 -4.85
CA VAL A 107 -20.88 -8.05 -5.18
C VAL A 107 -20.20 -7.33 -6.35
N LYS A 108 -20.60 -7.65 -7.59
CA LYS A 108 -20.17 -6.94 -8.80
C LYS A 108 -20.67 -5.50 -8.70
N VAL A 109 -19.88 -4.63 -8.07
CA VAL A 109 -20.13 -3.21 -8.18
C VAL A 109 -19.40 -2.72 -9.43
N PRO A 110 -20.13 -2.28 -10.48
CA PRO A 110 -19.57 -2.02 -11.81
C PRO A 110 -18.53 -0.89 -11.83
N VAL A 111 -18.55 0.01 -10.85
CA VAL A 111 -17.58 1.12 -10.73
C VAL A 111 -16.29 0.70 -10.02
N ILE A 112 -16.34 -0.32 -9.16
CA ILE A 112 -15.20 -0.72 -8.32
C ILE A 112 -14.19 -1.54 -9.13
N THR A 113 -14.67 -2.40 -10.02
CA THR A 113 -13.82 -3.29 -10.85
C THR A 113 -12.81 -2.53 -11.75
N PRO A 114 -13.18 -1.46 -12.48
CA PRO A 114 -12.21 -0.73 -13.31
C PRO A 114 -11.18 0.04 -12.46
N LEU A 115 -11.55 0.54 -11.28
CA LEU A 115 -10.61 1.23 -10.39
C LEU A 115 -9.50 0.29 -9.90
N PHE A 116 -9.86 -0.94 -9.50
CA PHE A 116 -8.88 -1.97 -9.13
C PHE A 116 -7.95 -2.34 -10.29
N GLN A 117 -8.46 -2.37 -11.53
CA GLN A 117 -7.61 -2.63 -12.71
C GLN A 117 -6.61 -1.48 -12.97
N ILE A 118 -7.04 -0.22 -12.83
CA ILE A 118 -6.14 0.93 -12.96
C ILE A 118 -5.05 0.89 -11.90
N VAL A 119 -5.44 0.63 -10.64
CA VAL A 119 -4.51 0.45 -9.51
C VAL A 119 -3.52 -0.68 -9.79
N PHE A 120 -4.00 -1.83 -10.29
CA PHE A 120 -3.16 -2.97 -10.63
C PHE A 120 -2.12 -2.64 -11.72
N VAL A 121 -2.55 -1.99 -12.81
CA VAL A 121 -1.65 -1.58 -13.90
C VAL A 121 -0.65 -0.54 -13.42
N ALA A 122 -1.07 0.44 -12.64
CA ALA A 122 -0.20 1.46 -12.06
C ALA A 122 0.84 0.85 -11.10
N ALA A 123 0.42 -0.09 -10.25
CA ALA A 123 1.27 -0.82 -9.33
C ALA A 123 2.34 -1.64 -10.07
N LEU A 124 1.94 -2.34 -11.13
CA LEU A 124 2.86 -3.14 -11.95
C LEU A 124 3.87 -2.24 -12.68
N ALA A 125 3.39 -1.14 -13.28
CA ALA A 125 4.25 -0.16 -13.95
C ALA A 125 5.27 0.44 -12.97
N MET A 126 4.84 0.79 -11.75
CA MET A 126 5.72 1.29 -10.70
C MET A 126 6.73 0.23 -10.25
N GLY A 127 6.31 -1.01 -10.07
CA GLY A 127 7.22 -2.12 -9.73
C GLY A 127 8.30 -2.33 -10.78
N ILE A 128 7.94 -2.28 -12.07
CA ILE A 128 8.89 -2.36 -13.18
C ILE A 128 9.84 -1.16 -13.16
N ALA A 129 9.33 0.07 -12.99
CA ALA A 129 10.14 1.27 -12.93
C ALA A 129 11.17 1.24 -11.78
N LEU A 130 10.77 0.74 -10.60
CA LEU A 130 11.66 0.56 -9.44
C LEU A 130 12.72 -0.50 -9.68
N TRP A 131 12.39 -1.60 -10.36
CA TRP A 131 13.37 -2.62 -10.76
C TRP A 131 14.35 -2.11 -11.81
N LEU A 132 13.87 -1.35 -12.80
CA LEU A 132 14.70 -0.69 -13.80
C LEU A 132 15.67 0.31 -13.14
N ALA A 133 15.17 1.09 -12.18
CA ALA A 133 16.00 1.99 -11.38
C ALA A 133 17.02 1.27 -10.51
N ALA A 134 16.70 0.08 -9.98
CA ALA A 134 17.63 -0.69 -9.17
C ALA A 134 18.89 -1.12 -9.94
N PHE A 135 18.77 -1.34 -11.25
CA PHE A 135 19.88 -1.70 -12.14
C PHE A 135 20.47 -0.51 -12.91
N ASP A 136 19.99 0.71 -12.67
CA ASP A 136 20.32 1.90 -13.47
C ASP A 136 20.01 1.75 -14.96
N ILE A 137 19.06 0.88 -15.30
CA ILE A 137 18.65 0.60 -16.68
C ILE A 137 17.49 1.54 -17.00
N ALA A 138 17.72 2.55 -17.83
CA ALA A 138 16.74 3.51 -18.36
C ALA A 138 16.07 4.48 -17.34
N VAL A 139 16.02 4.15 -16.06
CA VAL A 139 15.58 5.05 -14.98
C VAL A 139 16.78 5.31 -14.08
N ALA A 140 17.14 6.58 -13.91
CA ALA A 140 18.27 6.94 -13.04
C ALA A 140 18.02 6.43 -11.62
N ARG A 141 18.97 5.63 -11.12
CA ARG A 141 18.98 5.21 -9.72
C ARG A 141 19.03 6.44 -8.81
N GLY A 142 18.08 6.55 -7.90
CA GLY A 142 18.03 7.70 -7.01
C GLY A 142 16.81 7.73 -6.11
N GLN A 143 16.87 8.63 -5.14
CA GLN A 143 15.81 8.78 -4.15
C GLN A 143 14.44 9.13 -4.75
N ALA A 144 14.40 9.87 -5.86
CA ALA A 144 13.13 10.37 -6.42
C ALA A 144 12.17 9.25 -6.83
N ILE A 145 12.67 8.22 -7.52
CA ILE A 145 11.84 7.08 -7.94
C ILE A 145 11.40 6.23 -6.73
N TYR A 146 12.25 6.12 -5.72
CA TYR A 146 11.92 5.42 -4.48
C TYR A 146 10.80 6.13 -3.70
N VAL A 147 10.92 7.45 -3.53
CA VAL A 147 9.89 8.28 -2.88
C VAL A 147 8.58 8.25 -3.68
N LEU A 148 8.65 8.28 -5.01
CA LEU A 148 7.47 8.13 -5.86
C LEU A 148 6.78 6.77 -5.64
N GLY A 149 7.56 5.69 -5.52
CA GLY A 149 7.05 4.36 -5.16
C GLY A 149 6.32 4.35 -3.81
N LEU A 150 6.89 5.00 -2.79
CA LEU A 150 6.25 5.15 -1.47
C LEU A 150 4.93 5.94 -1.55
N ILE A 151 4.90 7.01 -2.34
CA ILE A 151 3.67 7.81 -2.56
C ILE A 151 2.59 6.96 -3.22
N VAL A 152 2.95 6.13 -4.21
CA VAL A 152 1.98 5.22 -4.85
C VAL A 152 1.47 4.17 -3.87
N LEU A 153 2.34 3.59 -3.04
CA LEU A 153 1.93 2.63 -2.02
C LEU A 153 1.00 3.28 -0.98
N LEU A 154 1.29 4.53 -0.58
CA LEU A 154 0.42 5.30 0.31
C LEU A 154 -0.93 5.65 -0.32
N ALA A 155 -0.95 5.95 -1.62
CA ALA A 155 -2.19 6.18 -2.36
C ALA A 155 -3.07 4.91 -2.38
N PHE A 156 -2.47 3.72 -2.47
CA PHE A 156 -3.20 2.46 -2.36
C PHE A 156 -3.83 2.28 -0.98
N ALA A 157 -3.05 2.43 0.09
CA ALA A 157 -3.60 2.39 1.45
C ALA A 157 -4.75 3.41 1.63
N SER A 158 -4.62 4.62 1.06
CA SER A 158 -5.68 5.63 1.12
C SER A 158 -6.96 5.20 0.37
N LEU A 159 -6.83 4.59 -0.81
CA LEU A 159 -7.98 4.06 -1.57
C LEU A 159 -8.65 2.90 -0.85
N GLU A 160 -7.87 1.99 -0.26
CA GLU A 160 -8.39 0.87 0.54
C GLU A 160 -9.16 1.35 1.76
N PHE A 161 -8.69 2.42 2.41
CA PHE A 161 -9.39 3.06 3.51
C PHE A 161 -10.74 3.65 3.08
N LEU A 162 -10.76 4.40 1.98
CA LEU A 162 -12.01 4.96 1.44
C LEU A 162 -13.00 3.85 1.05
N PHE A 163 -12.48 2.77 0.46
CA PHE A 163 -13.28 1.61 0.09
C PHE A 163 -13.87 0.92 1.32
N PHE A 164 -13.05 0.74 2.36
CA PHE A 164 -13.47 0.16 3.62
C PHE A 164 -14.59 0.98 4.27
N ILE A 165 -14.47 2.31 4.31
CA ILE A 165 -15.54 3.21 4.80
C ILE A 165 -16.81 3.06 3.95
N ALA A 166 -16.69 3.05 2.63
CA ALA A 166 -17.84 2.94 1.73
C ALA A 166 -18.59 1.59 1.85
N LEU A 167 -17.88 0.51 2.19
CA LEU A 167 -18.49 -0.77 2.52
C LEU A 167 -19.18 -0.72 3.89
N ALA A 168 -18.51 -0.16 4.89
CA ALA A 168 -19.05 -0.06 6.24
C ALA A 168 -20.31 0.82 6.32
N SER A 169 -20.39 1.90 5.55
CA SER A 169 -21.56 2.80 5.52
C SER A 169 -22.79 2.14 4.90
N LYS A 170 -22.62 1.30 3.86
CA LYS A 170 -23.73 0.55 3.24
C LYS A 170 -24.28 -0.57 4.12
N ALA A 171 -23.52 -1.01 5.12
CA ALA A 171 -23.93 -2.06 6.04
C ALA A 171 -24.80 -1.56 7.21
N GLN A 172 -24.94 -0.23 7.39
CA GLN A 172 -25.91 0.36 8.31
C GLN A 172 -27.19 0.70 7.52
N PRO A 173 -28.30 -0.03 7.72
CA PRO A 173 -29.59 0.46 7.25
C PRO A 173 -29.93 1.70 8.07
N GLU A 174 -30.30 2.80 7.40
CA GLU A 174 -30.86 3.97 8.06
C GLU A 174 -32.06 3.53 8.91
N SER A 175 -31.98 3.79 10.21
CA SER A 175 -33.03 3.54 11.19
C SER A 175 -34.15 4.56 11.07
#